data_AF-A0A9C7PJ76-F1
#
_entry.id   AF-A0A9C7PJ76-F1
#
_cell.length_a   1.000
_cell.length_b   1.000
_cell.length_c   1.000
_cell.angle_alpha   90.00
_cell.angle_beta   90.00
_cell.angle_gamma   90.00
#
_symmetry.space_group_name_H-M   'P 1'
#
loop_
_entity.id
_entity.type
_entity.pdbx_description
1 polymer ?
#
loop_
_entity_poly.entity_id
_entity_poly.type
_entity_poly.pdbx_seq_one_letter_code
_entity_poly.pdbx_strand_id
1 'polypeptide(L)'
;MMQTHPDLALEAGDTVILSSKTIPGNEGSVQRLIEGLRDRGIEVISADESEHTLHASGHPCQGELADLYQVLRPTLVIPVHGEAEHMKANAKVARESGVDVTLTGTNGDLFYLSPTPGVRRRYAEVGRLQWCEETERLISVI
;
A
#
# COMPACT_ATOMS: atom_id res chain seq x y z
N MET A 1 -13.68 -5.46 -31.94
CA MET A 1 -13.37 -6.74 -31.26
C MET A 1 -14.10 -6.74 -29.93
N MET A 2 -14.68 -7.90 -29.60
CA MET A 2 -15.67 -8.23 -28.57
C MET A 2 -15.71 -7.38 -27.29
N GLN A 3 -16.88 -6.78 -27.02
CA GLN A 3 -17.35 -6.55 -25.66
C GLN A 3 -17.49 -7.93 -25.01
N THR A 4 -16.61 -8.25 -24.06
CA THR A 4 -16.55 -9.58 -23.42
C THR A 4 -17.43 -9.70 -22.19
N HIS A 5 -17.98 -8.59 -21.69
CA HIS A 5 -18.86 -8.59 -20.54
C HIS A 5 -20.31 -8.88 -20.98
N PRO A 6 -21.02 -9.84 -20.36
CA PRO A 6 -22.34 -10.27 -20.81
C PRO A 6 -23.40 -9.17 -20.72
N ASP A 7 -23.29 -8.29 -19.72
CA ASP A 7 -24.34 -7.32 -19.37
C ASP A 7 -23.93 -5.85 -19.58
N LEU A 8 -22.68 -5.58 -19.97
CA LEU A 8 -22.17 -4.21 -20.06
C LEU A 8 -21.45 -4.00 -21.39
N ALA A 9 -21.91 -3.01 -22.14
CA ALA A 9 -21.30 -2.58 -23.37
C ALA A 9 -21.05 -1.07 -23.32
N LEU A 10 -19.80 -0.64 -23.45
CA LEU A 10 -19.43 0.77 -23.57
C LEU A 10 -19.46 1.26 -25.03
N GLU A 11 -20.01 2.45 -25.26
CA GLU A 11 -20.15 3.08 -26.56
C GLU A 11 -19.40 4.42 -26.63
N ALA A 12 -19.18 4.93 -27.84
CA ALA A 12 -18.57 6.24 -28.03
C ALA A 12 -19.45 7.32 -27.39
N GLY A 13 -18.83 8.22 -26.60
CA GLY A 13 -19.53 9.22 -25.80
C GLY A 13 -19.78 8.83 -24.34
N ASP A 14 -19.59 7.56 -23.97
CA ASP A 14 -19.56 7.17 -22.56
C ASP A 14 -18.35 7.80 -21.84
N THR A 15 -18.47 7.96 -20.52
CA THR A 15 -17.39 8.43 -19.66
C THR A 15 -17.03 7.37 -18.61
N VAL A 16 -15.75 7.02 -18.55
CA VAL A 16 -15.19 6.11 -17.54
C VAL A 16 -14.33 6.92 -16.57
N ILE A 17 -14.66 6.85 -15.29
CA ILE A 17 -13.89 7.51 -14.22
C ILE A 17 -13.07 6.46 -13.46
N LEU A 18 -11.75 6.59 -13.53
CA LEU A 18 -10.83 5.76 -12.76
C LEU A 18 -10.45 6.47 -11.45
N SER A 19 -11.27 6.29 -10.41
CA SER A 19 -11.11 6.87 -9.07
C SER A 19 -10.09 6.10 -8.20
N SER A 20 -8.97 5.72 -8.79
CA SER A 20 -7.90 4.96 -8.13
C SER A 20 -6.54 5.39 -8.66
N LYS A 21 -5.53 5.41 -7.79
CA LYS A 21 -4.14 5.53 -8.23
C LYS A 21 -3.61 4.22 -8.77
N THR A 22 -2.78 4.33 -9.81
CA THR A 22 -2.06 3.18 -10.34
C THR A 22 -1.07 2.63 -9.31
N ILE A 23 -1.23 1.36 -8.94
CA ILE A 23 -0.33 0.67 -8.03
C ILE A 23 0.99 0.36 -8.76
N PRO A 24 2.15 0.60 -8.13
CA PRO A 24 3.44 0.27 -8.75
C PRO A 24 3.51 -1.16 -9.29
N GLY A 25 3.93 -1.31 -10.55
CA GLY A 25 3.98 -2.59 -11.27
C GLY A 25 2.79 -2.86 -12.19
N ASN A 26 1.73 -2.04 -12.14
CA ASN A 26 0.54 -2.17 -12.98
C ASN A 26 0.43 -1.11 -14.10
N GLU A 27 1.41 -0.21 -14.22
CA GLU A 27 1.37 0.97 -15.10
C GLU A 27 1.06 0.60 -16.54
N GLY A 28 1.77 -0.40 -17.08
CA GLY A 28 1.57 -0.83 -18.46
C GLY A 28 0.19 -1.44 -18.71
N SER A 29 -0.38 -2.15 -17.74
CA SER A 29 -1.71 -2.75 -17.87
C SER A 29 -2.81 -1.70 -17.81
N VAL A 30 -2.68 -0.74 -16.90
CA VAL A 30 -3.62 0.39 -16.78
C VAL A 30 -3.55 1.28 -18.01
N GLN A 31 -2.35 1.58 -18.52
CA GLN A 31 -2.19 2.38 -19.73
C GLN A 31 -2.86 1.74 -20.95
N ARG A 32 -2.66 0.43 -21.18
CA ARG A 32 -3.33 -0.29 -22.28
C ARG A 32 -4.85 -0.28 -22.17
N LEU A 33 -5.39 -0.34 -20.96
CA LEU A 33 -6.83 -0.22 -20.73
C LEU A 33 -7.33 1.17 -21.14
N ILE A 34 -6.64 2.22 -20.69
CA ILE A 34 -7.00 3.62 -20.99
C ILE A 34 -6.94 3.88 -22.50
N GLU A 35 -5.85 3.47 -23.15
CA GLU A 35 -5.68 3.61 -24.61
C GLU A 35 -6.78 2.86 -25.37
N GLY A 36 -7.07 1.61 -25.01
CA GLY A 36 -8.12 0.83 -25.66
C GLY A 36 -9.53 1.40 -25.48
N LEU A 37 -9.80 2.13 -24.40
CA LEU A 37 -11.06 2.86 -24.20
C LEU A 37 -11.09 4.13 -25.07
N ARG A 38 -10.01 4.93 -25.04
CA ARG A 38 -9.90 6.16 -25.84
C ARG A 38 -10.01 5.89 -27.34
N ASP A 39 -9.39 4.83 -27.84
CA ASP A 39 -9.47 4.40 -29.25
C ASP A 39 -10.90 4.08 -29.70
N ARG A 40 -11.81 3.79 -28.77
CA ARG A 40 -13.24 3.54 -29.02
C ARG A 40 -14.10 4.80 -28.92
N GLY A 41 -13.50 5.98 -28.72
CA GLY A 41 -14.22 7.24 -28.53
C GLY A 41 -14.88 7.36 -27.15
N ILE A 42 -14.38 6.63 -26.15
CA ILE A 42 -14.83 6.71 -24.75
C ILE A 42 -13.95 7.74 -24.03
N GLU A 43 -14.59 8.65 -23.30
CA GLU A 43 -13.89 9.62 -22.45
C GLU A 43 -13.36 8.91 -21.20
N VAL A 44 -12.09 9.10 -20.87
CA VAL A 44 -11.47 8.49 -19.69
C VAL A 44 -10.86 9.57 -18.81
N ILE A 45 -11.39 9.68 -17.59
CA ILE A 45 -10.89 10.60 -16.56
C ILE A 45 -10.19 9.74 -15.49
N SER A 46 -8.87 9.87 -15.37
CA SER A 46 -8.09 9.13 -14.37
C SER A 46 -7.67 10.03 -13.20
N ALA A 47 -7.57 9.45 -12.00
CA ALA A 47 -7.05 10.16 -10.84
C ALA A 47 -5.58 10.60 -10.99
N ASP A 48 -4.83 9.96 -11.89
CA ASP A 48 -3.42 10.28 -12.16
C ASP A 48 -3.27 11.46 -13.15
N GLU A 49 -4.28 11.74 -13.98
CA GLU A 49 -4.26 12.80 -15.01
C GLU A 49 -5.22 13.97 -14.72
N SER A 50 -6.17 13.81 -13.80
CA SER A 50 -7.19 14.83 -13.52
C SER A 50 -6.65 15.99 -12.68
N GLU A 51 -7.01 17.22 -13.06
CA GLU A 51 -6.85 18.44 -12.25
C GLU A 51 -7.73 18.42 -10.99
N HIS A 52 -8.75 17.55 -10.94
CA HIS A 52 -9.63 17.39 -9.79
C HIS A 52 -9.15 16.23 -8.90
N THR A 53 -9.29 16.38 -7.59
CA THR A 53 -8.99 15.30 -6.65
C THR A 53 -10.06 14.22 -6.75
N LEU A 54 -9.77 13.16 -7.51
CA LEU A 54 -10.67 12.02 -7.71
C LEU A 54 -10.40 10.85 -6.77
N HIS A 55 -9.26 10.84 -6.08
CA HIS A 55 -8.86 9.76 -5.18
C HIS A 55 -8.09 10.33 -4.00
N ALA A 56 -8.32 9.77 -2.81
CA ALA A 56 -7.56 10.05 -1.60
C ALA A 56 -6.92 8.76 -1.09
N SER A 57 -5.71 8.89 -0.54
CA SER A 57 -5.06 7.79 0.17
C SER A 57 -5.91 7.36 1.37
N GLY A 58 -6.05 6.06 1.59
CA GLY A 58 -6.59 5.51 2.84
C GLY A 58 -5.56 5.47 3.99
N HIS A 59 -4.30 5.81 3.71
CA HIS A 59 -3.21 5.83 4.68
C HIS A 59 -2.83 7.26 5.10
N PRO A 60 -2.52 7.48 6.39
CA PRO A 60 -2.22 8.81 6.91
C PRO A 60 -0.90 9.36 6.35
N CYS A 61 -0.89 10.65 6.09
CA CYS A 61 0.32 11.39 5.76
C CYS A 61 1.12 11.72 7.04
N GLN A 62 2.33 12.28 6.86
CA GLN A 62 3.21 12.65 7.97
C GLN A 62 2.53 13.55 9.02
N GLY A 63 1.72 14.53 8.60
CA GLY A 63 1.01 15.43 9.51
C GLY A 63 0.02 14.67 10.40
N GLU A 64 -0.79 13.80 9.80
CA GLU A 64 -1.77 12.98 10.52
C GLU A 64 -1.10 11.98 11.49
N LEU A 65 0.07 11.44 11.11
CA LEU A 65 0.89 10.62 12.02
C LEU A 65 1.43 11.44 13.20
N ALA A 66 1.89 12.67 12.96
CA ALA A 66 2.36 13.56 14.02
C ALA A 66 1.22 13.92 14.99
N ASP A 67 0.03 14.24 14.47
CA ASP A 67 -1.17 14.51 15.28
C ASP A 67 -1.51 13.30 16.14
N LEU A 68 -1.48 12.08 15.56
CA LEU A 68 -1.70 10.84 16.30
C LEU A 68 -0.72 10.69 17.49
N TYR A 69 0.57 10.96 17.27
CA TYR A 69 1.58 10.85 18.33
C TYR A 69 1.45 11.93 19.40
N GLN A 70 1.08 13.14 19.02
CA GLN A 70 0.80 14.22 19.97
C GLN A 70 -0.41 13.92 20.85
N VAL A 71 -1.45 13.29 20.30
CA VAL A 71 -2.64 12.90 21.05
C VAL A 71 -2.33 11.74 22.01
N LEU A 72 -1.69 10.68 21.51
CA LEU A 72 -1.44 9.47 22.30
C LEU A 72 -0.31 9.61 23.32
N ARG A 73 0.69 10.46 23.05
CA ARG A 73 1.91 10.62 23.85
C ARG A 73 2.54 9.28 24.28
N PRO A 74 2.81 8.35 23.33
CA PRO A 74 3.36 7.06 23.69
C PRO A 74 4.83 7.19 24.13
N THR A 75 5.26 6.36 25.07
CA THR A 75 6.67 6.25 25.47
C THR A 75 7.49 5.38 24.51
N LEU A 76 6.80 4.50 23.76
CA LEU A 76 7.40 3.61 22.78
C LEU A 76 6.51 3.44 21.54
N VAL A 77 7.12 3.49 20.35
CA VAL A 77 6.44 3.23 19.06
C VAL A 77 7.18 2.16 18.25
N ILE A 78 6.41 1.25 17.66
CA ILE A 78 6.88 0.26 16.68
C ILE A 78 6.06 0.44 15.41
N PRO A 79 6.60 1.09 14.37
CA PRO A 79 5.89 1.24 13.10
C PRO A 79 5.63 -0.11 12.43
N VAL A 80 4.47 -0.24 11.81
CA VAL A 80 4.05 -1.41 11.01
C VAL A 80 3.39 -0.95 9.71
N HIS A 81 3.10 -1.91 8.82
CA HIS A 81 2.37 -1.71 7.56
C HIS A 81 3.08 -0.79 6.55
N GLY A 82 4.21 -1.27 6.05
CA GLY A 82 4.94 -0.67 4.93
C GLY A 82 6.32 -1.30 4.78
N GLU A 83 7.04 -0.89 3.75
CA GLU A 83 8.43 -1.33 3.54
C GLU A 83 9.39 -0.72 4.59
N ALA A 84 10.63 -1.21 4.61
CA ALA A 84 11.64 -0.78 5.59
C ALA A 84 11.83 0.74 5.62
N GLU A 85 11.80 1.42 4.46
CA GLU A 85 11.91 2.88 4.38
C GLU A 85 10.70 3.59 4.98
N HIS A 86 9.48 3.07 4.77
CA HIS A 86 8.27 3.59 5.41
C HIS A 86 8.35 3.45 6.93
N MET A 87 8.86 2.32 7.44
CA MET A 87 8.99 2.10 8.89
C MET A 87 10.03 3.04 9.50
N LYS A 88 11.15 3.28 8.81
CA LYS A 88 12.17 4.25 9.23
C LYS A 88 11.62 5.68 9.24
N ALA A 89 10.88 6.07 8.19
CA ALA A 89 10.25 7.37 8.09
C ALA A 89 9.23 7.59 9.21
N ASN A 90 8.35 6.62 9.46
CA ASN A 90 7.37 6.72 10.52
C ASN A 90 8.02 6.76 11.92
N ALA A 91 9.04 5.94 12.18
CA ALA A 91 9.83 6.03 13.42
C ALA A 91 10.47 7.41 13.60
N LYS A 92 10.90 8.05 12.51
CA LYS A 92 11.42 9.43 12.56
C LYS A 92 10.34 10.42 12.96
N VAL A 93 9.13 10.34 12.37
CA VAL A 93 7.99 11.19 12.74
C VAL A 93 7.63 11.04 14.21
N ALA A 94 7.61 9.80 14.74
CA ALA A 94 7.37 9.54 16.15
C ALA A 94 8.41 10.21 17.06
N ARG A 95 9.71 10.08 16.75
CA ARG A 95 10.78 10.74 17.53
C ARG A 95 10.66 12.26 17.49
N GLU A 96 10.40 12.83 16.31
CA GLU A 96 10.19 14.28 16.14
C GLU A 96 8.96 14.77 16.90
N SER A 97 7.99 13.89 17.16
CA SER A 97 6.79 14.16 17.97
C SER A 97 7.00 13.92 19.47
N GLY A 98 8.23 13.65 19.91
CA GLY A 98 8.58 13.52 21.34
C GLY A 98 8.49 12.10 21.91
N VAL A 99 8.41 11.07 21.07
CA VAL A 99 8.46 9.66 21.53
C VAL A 99 9.90 9.27 21.88
N ASP A 100 10.13 8.85 23.11
CA ASP A 100 11.46 8.51 23.63
C ASP A 100 12.09 7.29 22.94
N VAL A 101 11.29 6.25 22.70
CA VAL A 101 11.77 4.98 22.15
C VAL A 101 11.02 4.61 20.87
N THR A 102 11.78 4.35 19.81
CA THR A 102 11.21 3.82 18.56
C THR A 102 11.98 2.60 18.12
N LEU A 103 11.29 1.50 17.84
CA LEU A 103 11.91 0.27 17.35
C LEU A 103 11.40 -0.05 15.94
N THR A 104 12.29 -0.54 15.08
CA THR A 104 11.94 -1.05 13.75
C THR A 104 12.48 -2.47 13.57
N GLY A 105 11.80 -3.26 12.76
CA GLY A 105 12.23 -4.62 12.45
C GLY A 105 11.53 -5.21 11.24
N THR A 106 11.83 -6.48 11.01
CA THR A 106 11.29 -7.26 9.90
C THR A 106 10.45 -8.41 10.44
N ASN A 107 9.67 -9.06 9.57
CA ASN A 107 8.97 -10.30 9.93
C ASN A 107 9.96 -11.29 10.58
N GLY A 108 9.53 -11.93 11.66
CA GLY A 108 10.34 -12.89 12.43
C GLY A 108 11.18 -12.29 13.55
N ASP A 109 11.30 -10.96 13.65
CA ASP A 109 11.91 -10.30 14.80
C ASP A 109 10.99 -10.34 16.03
N LEU A 110 11.58 -10.50 17.22
CA LEU A 110 10.88 -10.44 18.50
C LEU A 110 11.18 -9.10 19.19
N PHE A 111 10.14 -8.32 19.44
CA PHE A 111 10.22 -7.07 20.21
C PHE A 111 9.98 -7.33 21.70
N TYR A 112 10.86 -6.81 22.54
CA TYR A 112 10.65 -6.74 23.98
C TYR A 112 10.25 -5.31 24.33
N LEU A 113 9.18 -5.15 25.11
CA LEU A 113 8.66 -3.83 25.48
C LEU A 113 9.08 -3.41 26.89
N SER A 114 9.47 -4.37 27.74
CA SER A 114 9.77 -4.16 29.16
C SER A 114 10.69 -5.29 29.66
N PRO A 115 11.54 -5.08 30.70
CA PRO A 115 11.79 -3.80 31.38
C PRO A 115 12.60 -2.81 30.54
N THR A 116 13.46 -3.31 29.65
CA THR A 116 14.22 -2.48 28.71
C THR A 116 13.77 -2.83 27.30
N PRO A 117 13.19 -1.88 26.55
CA PRO A 117 12.77 -2.16 25.19
C PRO A 117 13.92 -2.57 24.27
N GLY A 118 13.67 -3.50 23.35
CA GLY A 118 14.68 -3.96 22.41
C GLY A 118 14.13 -4.93 21.37
N VAL A 119 15.01 -5.39 20.48
CA VAL A 119 14.64 -6.31 19.39
C VAL A 119 15.65 -7.46 19.33
N ARG A 120 15.15 -8.70 19.42
CA ARG A 120 15.92 -9.89 19.04
C ARG A 120 15.62 -10.23 17.59
N ARG A 121 16.65 -10.11 16.76
CA ARG A 121 16.55 -10.36 15.32
C ARG A 121 16.36 -11.84 15.02
N ARG A 122 15.54 -12.15 14.02
CA ARG A 122 15.33 -13.52 13.48
C ARG A 122 15.01 -14.53 14.58
N TYR A 123 14.05 -14.20 15.44
CA TYR A 123 13.63 -15.08 16.52
C TYR A 123 12.72 -16.21 16.03
N ALA A 124 11.77 -15.89 15.16
CA ALA A 124 10.85 -16.85 14.56
C ALA A 124 11.22 -17.11 13.10
N GLU A 125 11.03 -18.35 12.66
CA GLU A 125 11.12 -18.71 11.25
C GLU A 125 9.94 -18.09 10.50
N VAL A 126 10.25 -17.38 9.42
CA VAL A 126 9.26 -16.72 8.56
C VAL A 126 9.64 -16.92 7.10
N GLY A 127 8.63 -16.84 6.24
CA GLY A 127 8.79 -16.96 4.79
C GLY A 127 7.49 -16.65 4.07
N ARG A 128 7.53 -16.70 2.75
CA ARG A 128 6.33 -16.62 1.91
C ARG A 128 6.00 -18.01 1.39
N LEU A 129 4.72 -18.33 1.37
CA LEU A 129 4.20 -19.51 0.70
C LEU A 129 3.37 -19.04 -0.49
N GLN A 130 3.50 -19.72 -1.62
CA GLN A 130 2.67 -19.53 -2.79
C GLN A 130 1.80 -20.76 -2.98
N TRP A 131 0.54 -20.54 -3.34
CA TRP A 131 -0.33 -21.60 -3.79
C TRP A 131 0.06 -22.03 -5.21
N CYS A 132 0.43 -23.30 -5.38
CA CYS A 132 0.68 -23.91 -6.68
C CYS A 132 -0.58 -24.64 -7.12
N GLU A 133 -1.25 -24.15 -8.17
CA GLU A 133 -2.48 -24.73 -8.69
C GLU A 133 -2.27 -26.15 -9.26
N GLU A 134 -1.15 -26.39 -9.95
CA GLU A 134 -0.85 -27.71 -10.55
C GLU A 134 -0.69 -28.82 -9.52
N THR A 135 -0.14 -28.48 -8.36
CA THR A 135 0.14 -29.46 -7.29
C THR A 135 -0.86 -29.38 -6.14
N GLU A 136 -1.79 -28.41 -6.19
CA GLU A 136 -2.74 -28.07 -5.13
C GLU A 136 -2.11 -27.97 -3.74
N ARG A 137 -0.92 -27.35 -3.67
CA ARG A 137 -0.12 -27.25 -2.44
C ARG A 137 0.50 -25.88 -2.26
N LEU A 138 0.74 -25.53 -1.00
CA LEU A 138 1.60 -24.41 -0.63
C LEU A 138 3.06 -24.79 -0.80
N ILE A 139 3.78 -24.00 -1.58
CA ILE A 139 5.23 -24.14 -1.79
C ILE A 139 5.95 -22.91 -1.26
N SER A 140 7.14 -23.10 -0.68
CA SER A 140 7.96 -21.98 -0.23
C SER A 140 8.45 -21.17 -1.42
N VAL A 141 8.26 -19.86 -1.33
CA VAL A 141 8.84 -18.89 -2.27
C VAL A 141 10.12 -18.36 -1.62
N ILE A 142 11.24 -18.53 -2.33
CA ILE A 142 12.54 -17.95 -1.94
C ILE A 142 12.50 -16.45 -2.16
#